data_AF-A0A5B9GHP0-F1
#
_entry.id   AF-A0A5B9GHP0-F1
#
_cell.length_a   1.000
_cell.length_b   1.000
_cell.length_c   1.000
_cell.angle_alpha   90.00
_cell.angle_beta   90.00
_cell.angle_gamma   90.00
#
_symmetry.space_group_name_H-M   'P 1'
#
loop_
_entity.id
_entity.type
_entity.pdbx_description
1 polymer ?
#
loop_
_entity_poly.entity_id
_entity_poly.type
_entity_poly.pdbx_seq_one_letter_code
_entity_poly.pdbx_strand_id
1 'polypeptide(L)'
;MLASRFAYRLLCSGMLLFVAACSPKSGSSLYGTNCGICHHGGDGMPGSVPPLVNRIDQIASTPEGRKYLADVLMNGVSGPIKANGAPYSAEMPPFRYLKDEEVAAILTWLSQRGNLKPAPTISAAEIATARADRKSAGKVAGEREELDRTHPIP
;
A
#
# COMPACT_ATOMS: atom_id res chain seq x y z
N MET A 1 -54.68 -20.24 -54.51
CA MET A 1 -54.17 -19.17 -53.63
C MET A 1 -52.97 -19.73 -52.88
N LEU A 2 -51.76 -19.43 -53.36
CA LEU A 2 -50.48 -19.90 -52.81
C LEU A 2 -50.12 -19.08 -51.56
N ALA A 3 -49.94 -19.74 -50.42
CA ALA A 3 -49.30 -19.16 -49.25
C ALA A 3 -47.92 -19.79 -49.10
N SER A 4 -46.86 -19.02 -49.32
CA SER A 4 -45.49 -19.40 -48.94
C SER A 4 -44.76 -18.15 -48.47
N ARG A 5 -44.65 -18.02 -47.14
CA ARG A 5 -43.89 -16.95 -46.48
C ARG A 5 -42.47 -17.48 -46.24
N PHE A 6 -41.53 -16.99 -47.04
CA PHE A 6 -40.09 -17.20 -46.82
C PHE A 6 -39.68 -16.49 -45.52
N ALA A 7 -39.33 -17.28 -44.50
CA ALA A 7 -38.72 -16.77 -43.27
C ALA A 7 -37.22 -16.58 -43.50
N TYR A 8 -36.79 -15.32 -43.60
CA TYR A 8 -35.38 -14.94 -43.57
C TYR A 8 -34.82 -15.23 -42.17
N ARG A 9 -33.96 -16.25 -42.06
CA ARG A 9 -33.12 -16.46 -40.88
C ARG A 9 -31.99 -15.43 -40.90
N LEU A 10 -32.14 -14.33 -40.15
CA LEU A 10 -31.01 -13.46 -39.80
C LEU A 10 -30.03 -14.27 -38.92
N LEU A 11 -28.85 -14.56 -39.46
CA LEU A 11 -27.69 -15.00 -38.70
C LEU A 11 -27.07 -13.78 -38.03
N CYS A 12 -27.42 -13.52 -36.77
CA CYS A 12 -26.66 -12.61 -35.91
C CYS A 12 -25.32 -13.27 -35.58
N SER A 13 -24.28 -12.90 -36.33
CA SER A 13 -22.89 -13.21 -35.99
C SER A 13 -22.53 -12.43 -34.71
N GLY A 14 -22.46 -13.13 -33.57
CA GLY A 14 -22.12 -12.55 -32.28
C GLY A 14 -20.65 -12.11 -32.26
N MET A 15 -20.41 -10.79 -32.29
CA MET A 15 -19.09 -10.23 -32.05
C MET A 15 -18.75 -10.38 -30.57
N LEU A 16 -17.89 -11.35 -30.25
CA LEU A 16 -17.29 -11.53 -28.93
C LEU A 16 -16.41 -10.31 -28.60
N LEU A 17 -16.94 -9.40 -27.78
CA LEU A 17 -16.19 -8.32 -27.16
C LEU A 17 -15.22 -8.93 -26.13
N PHE A 18 -13.94 -9.00 -26.49
CA PHE A 18 -12.88 -9.26 -25.53
C PHE A 18 -12.75 -8.05 -24.61
N VAL A 19 -13.30 -8.16 -23.40
CA VAL A 19 -13.08 -7.19 -22.33
C VAL A 19 -11.61 -7.28 -21.92
N ALA A 20 -10.81 -6.29 -22.31
CA ALA A 20 -9.42 -6.19 -21.88
C ALA A 20 -9.38 -5.95 -20.37
N ALA A 21 -9.08 -7.00 -19.60
CA ALA A 21 -8.83 -6.88 -18.17
C ALA A 21 -7.49 -6.14 -17.97
N CYS A 22 -7.53 -4.98 -17.30
CA CYS A 22 -6.32 -4.27 -16.89
C CYS A 22 -5.63 -5.11 -15.80
N SER A 23 -4.44 -5.64 -16.07
CA SER A 23 -3.64 -6.36 -15.07
C SER A 23 -3.35 -5.46 -13.86
N PRO A 24 -3.35 -6.00 -12.63
CA PRO A 24 -3.00 -5.22 -11.44
C PRO A 24 -1.57 -4.68 -11.56
N LYS A 25 -1.37 -3.41 -11.20
CA LYS A 25 -0.03 -2.80 -11.19
C LYS A 25 0.84 -3.47 -10.12
N SER A 26 2.13 -3.66 -10.41
CA SER A 26 3.07 -4.21 -9.43
C SER A 26 3.32 -3.24 -8.28
N GLY A 27 3.68 -3.78 -7.10
CA GLY A 27 4.06 -2.96 -5.93
C GLY A 27 5.22 -2.01 -6.22
N SER A 28 6.20 -2.43 -7.03
CA SER A 28 7.32 -1.58 -7.46
C SER A 28 6.89 -0.39 -8.32
N SER A 29 5.98 -0.61 -9.28
CA SER A 29 5.46 0.45 -10.15
C SER A 29 4.61 1.46 -9.37
N LEU A 30 3.77 0.95 -8.48
CA LEU A 30 2.97 1.77 -7.57
C LEU A 30 3.87 2.59 -6.63
N TYR A 31 4.90 1.99 -6.05
CA TYR A 31 5.86 2.69 -5.21
C TYR A 31 6.59 3.81 -5.97
N GLY A 32 7.06 3.54 -7.19
CA GLY A 32 7.77 4.55 -7.99
C GLY A 32 6.93 5.78 -8.27
N THR A 33 5.62 5.60 -8.52
CA THR A 33 4.69 6.69 -8.81
C THR A 33 4.30 7.48 -7.56
N ASN A 34 4.14 6.81 -6.41
CA ASN A 34 3.49 7.41 -5.24
C ASN A 34 4.46 7.77 -4.11
N CYS A 35 5.57 7.03 -3.97
CA CYS A 35 6.46 7.11 -2.81
C CYS A 35 7.88 7.56 -3.20
N GLY A 36 8.31 7.21 -4.41
CA GLY A 36 9.67 7.43 -4.89
C GLY A 36 10.10 8.90 -4.97
N ILE A 37 9.15 9.83 -5.08
CA ILE A 37 9.45 11.27 -5.12
C ILE A 37 10.11 11.77 -3.82
N CYS A 38 9.75 11.19 -2.67
CA CYS A 38 10.33 11.55 -1.37
C CYS A 38 11.29 10.48 -0.86
N HIS A 39 10.90 9.21 -0.94
CA HIS A 39 11.68 8.09 -0.39
C HIS A 39 12.73 7.55 -1.36
N HIS A 40 12.82 8.09 -2.59
CA HIS A 40 13.74 7.63 -3.64
C HIS A 40 13.63 6.12 -3.86
N GLY A 41 14.76 5.42 -3.98
CA GLY A 41 14.84 3.97 -4.03
C GLY A 41 14.43 3.26 -2.73
N GLY A 42 13.99 3.98 -1.69
CA GLY A 42 13.65 3.45 -0.37
C GLY A 42 14.67 3.79 0.70
N ASP A 43 15.75 4.48 0.34
CA ASP A 43 16.80 4.94 1.26
C ASP A 43 16.45 6.27 1.95
N GLY A 44 15.39 6.94 1.49
CA GLY A 44 14.98 8.23 2.04
C GLY A 44 15.98 9.34 1.75
N MET A 45 16.08 10.30 2.68
CA MET A 45 17.03 11.40 2.69
C MET A 45 17.42 11.65 4.16
N PRO A 46 18.64 11.33 4.60
CA PRO A 46 19.06 11.49 5.99
C PRO A 46 18.74 12.88 6.56
N GLY A 47 18.12 12.94 7.73
CA GLY A 47 17.70 14.19 8.38
C GLY A 47 16.42 14.84 7.84
N SER A 48 15.83 14.32 6.75
CA SER A 48 14.59 14.88 6.17
C SER A 48 13.52 13.84 5.90
N VAL A 49 13.84 12.74 5.21
CA VAL A 49 12.90 11.67 4.88
C VAL A 49 13.46 10.34 5.40
N PRO A 50 12.71 9.58 6.24
CA PRO A 50 13.22 8.35 6.81
C PRO A 50 13.41 7.25 5.74
N PRO A 51 14.41 6.36 5.90
CA PRO A 51 14.57 5.19 5.05
C PRO A 51 13.42 4.19 5.27
N LEU A 52 13.10 3.40 4.27
CA LEU A 52 12.07 2.35 4.31
C LEU A 52 12.68 0.95 4.15
N VAL A 53 13.62 0.79 3.23
CA VAL A 53 14.27 -0.50 2.94
C VAL A 53 15.04 -0.98 4.18
N ASN A 54 15.05 -2.30 4.42
CA ASN A 54 15.56 -2.95 5.63
C ASN A 54 14.86 -2.57 6.94
N ARG A 55 13.72 -1.85 6.89
CA ARG A 55 12.92 -1.49 8.06
C ARG A 55 11.49 -2.02 7.98
N ILE A 56 10.86 -1.95 6.80
CA ILE A 56 9.46 -2.35 6.64
C ILE A 56 9.22 -3.81 7.02
N ASP A 57 10.15 -4.72 6.71
CA ASP A 57 10.06 -6.14 7.09
C ASP A 57 10.09 -6.34 8.60
N GLN A 58 10.95 -5.59 9.30
CA GLN A 58 11.05 -5.66 10.75
C GLN A 58 9.79 -5.08 11.42
N ILE A 59 9.32 -3.93 10.94
CA ILE A 59 8.08 -3.31 11.45
C ILE A 59 6.87 -4.22 11.15
N ALA A 60 6.78 -4.82 9.96
CA ALA A 60 5.67 -5.69 9.58
C ALA A 60 5.69 -7.09 10.24
N SER A 61 6.70 -7.39 11.06
CA SER A 61 6.86 -8.71 11.70
C SER A 61 5.77 -9.02 12.74
N THR A 62 5.10 -7.99 13.28
CA THR A 62 3.99 -8.13 14.24
C THR A 62 2.66 -7.62 13.64
N PRO A 63 1.51 -8.12 14.12
CA PRO A 63 0.20 -7.56 13.74
C PRO A 63 0.08 -6.05 14.02
N GLU A 64 0.60 -5.59 15.16
CA GLU A 64 0.60 -4.20 15.58
C GLU A 64 1.42 -3.33 14.63
N GLY A 65 2.57 -3.83 14.20
CA GLY A 65 3.41 -3.12 13.25
C GLY A 65 2.84 -3.09 11.84
N ARG A 66 2.17 -4.16 11.37
CA ARG A 66 1.40 -4.10 10.10
C ARG A 66 0.25 -3.12 10.19
N LYS A 67 -0.46 -3.08 11.32
CA LYS A 67 -1.49 -2.06 11.57
C LYS A 67 -0.91 -0.65 11.51
N TYR A 68 0.22 -0.40 12.18
CA TYR A 68 0.88 0.90 12.15
C TYR A 68 1.26 1.32 10.72
N LEU A 69 1.86 0.42 9.93
CA LEU A 69 2.18 0.71 8.53
C LEU A 69 0.93 1.03 7.70
N ALA A 70 -0.17 0.29 7.89
CA ALA A 70 -1.43 0.58 7.24
C ALA A 70 -2.00 1.95 7.66
N ASP A 71 -1.92 2.29 8.94
CA ASP A 71 -2.37 3.57 9.48
C ASP A 71 -1.57 4.75 8.93
N VAL A 72 -0.25 4.63 8.78
CA VAL A 72 0.60 5.66 8.12
C VAL A 72 0.09 5.97 6.71
N LEU A 73 -0.22 4.95 5.92
CA LEU A 73 -0.70 5.16 4.54
C LEU A 73 -2.14 5.67 4.52
N MET A 74 -2.99 5.28 5.46
CA MET A 74 -4.41 5.67 5.49
C MET A 74 -4.69 7.02 6.15
N ASN A 75 -3.79 7.49 7.01
CA ASN A 75 -4.00 8.68 7.85
C ASN A 75 -2.84 9.69 7.80
N GLY A 76 -1.72 9.33 7.17
CA GLY A 76 -0.50 10.14 7.18
C GLY A 76 0.23 10.04 8.52
N VAL A 77 1.38 10.70 8.62
CA VAL A 77 2.11 10.86 9.88
C VAL A 77 2.71 12.26 9.94
N SER A 78 2.56 12.92 11.09
CA SER A 78 3.08 14.26 11.34
C SER A 78 3.66 14.35 12.75
N GLY A 79 4.80 15.03 12.89
CA GLY A 79 5.49 15.22 14.16
C GLY A 79 6.73 14.34 14.35
N PRO A 80 7.28 14.31 15.57
CA PRO A 80 8.57 13.66 15.83
C PRO A 80 8.46 12.13 15.74
N ILE A 81 9.38 11.51 14.99
CA ILE A 81 9.58 10.06 14.97
C ILE A 81 11.07 9.74 14.99
N LYS A 82 11.43 8.49 15.29
CA LYS A 82 12.79 7.97 15.09
C LYS A 82 12.82 6.97 13.94
N ALA A 83 13.91 6.90 13.19
CA ALA A 83 14.17 5.85 12.21
C ALA A 83 15.66 5.53 12.20
N ASN A 84 15.99 4.26 12.42
CA ASN A 84 17.33 3.76 12.76
C ASN A 84 17.98 4.57 13.89
N GLY A 85 17.20 4.90 14.92
CA GLY A 85 17.62 5.76 16.04
C GLY A 85 17.79 7.25 15.71
N ALA A 86 17.77 7.66 14.43
CA ALA A 86 17.88 9.07 14.04
C ALA A 86 16.52 9.79 14.16
N PRO A 87 16.48 11.04 14.64
CA PRO A 87 15.24 11.80 14.76
C PRO A 87 14.80 12.37 13.39
N TYR A 88 13.49 12.41 13.17
CA TYR A 88 12.86 13.05 12.02
C TYR A 88 11.63 13.85 12.49
N SER A 89 11.40 15.01 11.88
CA SER A 89 10.12 15.71 11.95
C SER A 89 9.29 15.30 10.74
N ALA A 90 8.52 14.23 10.88
CA ALA A 90 7.77 13.66 9.77
C ALA A 90 6.64 14.60 9.34
N GLU A 91 6.43 14.70 8.04
CA GLU A 91 5.26 15.29 7.41
C GLU A 91 4.95 14.48 6.14
N MET A 92 4.15 13.42 6.32
CA MET A 92 3.76 12.50 5.24
C MET A 92 2.24 12.52 5.08
N PRO A 93 1.72 12.92 3.90
CA PRO A 93 0.27 12.96 3.66
C PRO A 93 -0.33 11.54 3.58
N PRO A 94 -1.65 11.40 3.77
CA PRO A 94 -2.34 10.14 3.57
C PRO A 94 -2.50 9.79 2.08
N PHE A 95 -2.45 8.49 1.77
CA PHE A 95 -2.52 7.92 0.41
C PHE A 95 -3.86 7.23 0.12
N ARG A 96 -4.96 7.76 0.66
CA ARG A 96 -6.29 7.13 0.60
C ARG A 96 -6.88 7.03 -0.80
N TYR A 97 -6.32 7.72 -1.79
CA TYR A 97 -6.74 7.62 -3.19
C TYR A 97 -6.33 6.27 -3.82
N LEU A 98 -5.35 5.58 -3.24
CA LEU A 98 -4.98 4.22 -3.63
C LEU A 98 -6.00 3.21 -3.11
N LYS A 99 -6.20 2.13 -3.85
CA LYS A 99 -7.00 0.97 -3.42
C LYS A 99 -6.27 0.16 -2.35
N ASP A 100 -7.01 -0.65 -1.60
CA ASP A 100 -6.44 -1.47 -0.52
C ASP A 100 -5.43 -2.48 -1.03
N GLU A 101 -5.69 -3.08 -2.19
CA GLU A 101 -4.78 -4.02 -2.86
C GLU A 101 -3.50 -3.32 -3.34
N GLU A 102 -3.60 -2.07 -3.77
CA GLU A 102 -2.45 -1.28 -4.24
C GLU A 102 -1.52 -0.94 -3.08
N VAL A 103 -2.07 -0.51 -1.94
CA VAL A 103 -1.29 -0.21 -0.74
C VAL A 103 -0.66 -1.48 -0.16
N ALA A 104 -1.43 -2.57 -0.09
CA ALA A 104 -0.93 -3.87 0.33
C ALA A 104 0.23 -4.36 -0.56
N ALA A 105 0.13 -4.17 -1.88
CA ALA A 105 1.18 -4.51 -2.83
C ALA A 105 2.45 -3.65 -2.62
N ILE A 106 2.32 -2.34 -2.37
CA ILE A 106 3.46 -1.47 -2.06
C ILE A 106 4.17 -1.93 -0.78
N LEU A 107 3.44 -2.10 0.32
CA LEU A 107 4.02 -2.47 1.62
C LEU A 107 4.65 -3.87 1.57
N THR A 108 4.00 -4.83 0.91
CA THR A 108 4.57 -6.18 0.72
C THR A 108 5.84 -6.14 -0.14
N TRP A 109 5.86 -5.34 -1.20
CA TRP A 109 7.08 -5.15 -2.01
C TRP A 109 8.22 -4.52 -1.20
N LEU A 110 7.93 -3.51 -0.36
CA LEU A 110 8.94 -2.92 0.54
C LEU A 110 9.46 -3.93 1.57
N SER A 111 8.57 -4.71 2.18
CA SER A 111 8.91 -5.78 3.12
C SER A 111 9.86 -6.81 2.49
N GLN A 112 9.63 -7.20 1.23
CA GLN A 112 10.52 -8.13 0.52
C GLN A 112 11.95 -7.62 0.32
N ARG A 113 12.16 -6.30 0.38
CA ARG A 113 13.48 -5.66 0.22
C ARG A 113 14.28 -5.57 1.51
N GLY A 114 13.75 -6.12 2.61
CA GLY A 114 14.51 -6.31 3.84
C GLY A 114 15.17 -7.68 3.93
N ASN A 115 15.74 -7.95 5.10
CA ASN A 115 16.55 -9.15 5.36
C ASN A 115 15.76 -10.27 6.04
N LEU A 116 14.59 -10.00 6.61
CA LEU A 116 13.75 -11.03 7.24
C LEU A 116 13.23 -12.03 6.20
N LYS A 117 13.27 -13.33 6.53
CA LYS A 117 12.83 -14.44 5.66
C LYS A 117 12.03 -15.48 6.47
N PRO A 118 10.81 -15.86 6.04
CA PRO A 118 10.06 -15.27 4.93
C PRO A 118 9.72 -13.80 5.20
N ALA A 119 9.67 -12.98 4.15
CA ALA A 119 9.30 -11.57 4.29
C ALA A 119 7.80 -11.47 4.66
N PRO A 120 7.43 -10.69 5.69
CA PRO A 120 6.03 -10.48 6.04
C PRO A 120 5.22 -9.92 4.87
N THR A 121 4.02 -10.43 4.68
CA THR A 121 3.05 -9.90 3.72
C THR A 121 2.03 -9.03 4.44
N ILE A 122 1.55 -8.00 3.76
CA ILE A 122 0.47 -7.13 4.24
C ILE A 122 -0.73 -7.37 3.32
N SER A 123 -1.89 -7.63 3.91
CA SER A 123 -3.12 -7.93 3.18
C SER A 123 -3.97 -6.69 2.91
N ALA A 124 -4.80 -6.75 1.87
CA ALA A 124 -5.79 -5.69 1.60
C ALA A 124 -6.79 -5.53 2.75
N ALA A 125 -7.11 -6.59 3.49
CA ALA A 125 -8.01 -6.54 4.64
C ALA A 125 -7.45 -5.72 5.82
N GLU A 126 -6.14 -5.80 6.04
CA GLU A 126 -5.46 -4.94 7.03
C GLU A 126 -5.51 -3.46 6.61
N ILE A 127 -5.33 -3.17 5.32
CA ILE A 127 -5.48 -1.81 4.79
C ILE A 127 -6.92 -1.32 4.93
N ALA A 128 -7.91 -2.14 4.57
CA ALA A 128 -9.33 -1.80 4.66
C ALA A 128 -9.73 -1.46 6.11
N THR A 129 -9.18 -2.20 7.08
CA THR A 129 -9.40 -1.94 8.51
C THR A 129 -8.83 -0.58 8.92
N ALA A 130 -7.58 -0.29 8.56
CA ALA A 130 -6.96 1.02 8.80
C ALA A 130 -7.67 2.15 8.05
N ARG A 131 -8.23 1.87 6.87
CA ARG A 131 -9.00 2.84 6.09
C ARG A 131 -10.26 3.26 6.81
N ALA A 132 -10.96 2.33 7.47
CA ALA A 132 -12.15 2.61 8.25
C ALA A 132 -11.85 3.42 9.53
N ASP A 133 -10.64 3.27 10.09
CA ASP A 133 -10.19 3.94 11.31
C ASP A 133 -9.53 5.31 11.01
N ARG A 134 -10.33 6.38 11.06
CA ARG A 134 -9.85 7.76 10.85
C ARG A 134 -9.18 8.31 12.11
N LYS A 135 -7.93 8.76 11.95
CA LYS A 135 -7.14 9.41 13.00
C LYS A 135 -6.32 10.58 12.45
N SER A 136 -5.85 11.45 13.34
CA SER A 136 -4.92 12.52 12.96
C SER A 136 -3.52 11.96 12.68
N ALA A 137 -2.78 12.62 11.79
CA ALA A 137 -1.40 12.25 11.48
C ALA A 137 -0.48 12.32 12.72
N GLY A 138 -0.74 13.25 13.66
CA GLY A 138 -0.05 13.31 14.95
C GLY A 138 -0.34 12.11 15.85
N LYS A 139 -1.56 11.55 15.84
CA LYS A 139 -1.87 10.32 16.56
C LYS A 139 -1.10 9.13 16.00
N VAL A 140 -0.86 9.07 14.70
CA VAL A 140 -0.03 8.03 14.07
C VAL A 140 1.43 8.11 14.54
N ALA A 141 1.97 9.32 14.73
CA ALA A 141 3.30 9.47 15.32
C ALA A 141 3.35 8.92 16.76
N GLY A 142 2.30 9.14 17.56
CA GLY A 142 2.19 8.51 18.89
C GLY A 142 2.06 6.98 18.84
N GLU A 143 1.35 6.44 17.85
CA GLU A 143 1.26 4.98 17.63
C GLU A 143 2.63 4.36 17.33
N ARG A 144 3.52 5.09 16.64
CA ARG A 144 4.90 4.66 16.40
C ARG A 144 5.68 4.51 17.71
N GLU A 145 5.54 5.48 18.62
CA GLU A 145 6.23 5.47 19.92
C GLU A 145 5.75 4.31 20.80
N GLU A 146 4.42 4.11 20.85
CA GLU A 146 3.84 2.97 21.56
C GLU A 146 4.31 1.63 20.98
N LEU A 147 4.35 1.53 19.64
CA LEU A 147 4.83 0.35 18.96
C LEU A 147 6.30 0.09 19.31
N ASP A 148 7.16 1.09 19.29
CA ASP A 148 8.58 0.93 19.65
C ASP A 148 8.80 0.49 21.10
N ARG A 149 7.95 0.96 22.02
CA ARG A 149 8.00 0.55 23.43
C ARG A 149 7.65 -0.92 23.64
N THR A 150 6.69 -1.44 22.88
CA THR A 150 6.14 -2.80 23.03
C THR A 150 6.80 -3.82 22.10
N HIS A 151 7.25 -3.35 20.95
CA HIS A 151 7.91 -4.09 19.88
C HIS A 151 9.03 -3.20 19.32
N PRO A 152 10.25 -3.22 19.90
CA PRO A 152 11.34 -2.37 19.44
C PRO A 152 11.53 -2.46 17.92
N ILE A 153 11.44 -1.32 17.24
CA ILE A 153 11.49 -1.22 15.79
C ILE A 153 12.66 -0.33 15.34
N PRO A 154 13.27 -0.65 14.20
CA PRO A 154 14.40 0.13 13.69
C PRO A 154 13.99 1.58 13.43
#